data_AF-T1BGG2-F1
#
_entry.id   AF-T1BGG2-F1
#
_cell.length_a   1.000
_cell.length_b   1.000
_cell.length_c   1.000
_cell.angle_alpha   90.00
_cell.angle_beta   90.00
_cell.angle_gamma   90.00
#
_symmetry.space_group_name_H-M   'P 1'
#
loop_
_entity.id
_entity.type
_entity.pdbx_description
1 polymer ?
#
loop_
_entity_poly.entity_id
_entity_poly.type
_entity_poly.pdbx_seq_one_letter_code
_entity_poly.pdbx_strand_id
1 'polypeptide(L)'
;MEKAAVERSGATAMGLSAINCYMGMRWGENQPEDFVRYVRQDLMGLCREDLVYDIARHVDSSVHMFEKWGLPIFKTEDGRYKREGRWQIMIHGESFKPIVAEAAKKAIGPENVYERIFVSDLL
;
A
#
# COMPACT_ATOMS: atom_id res chain seq x y z
N MET A 1 2.18 18.70 -4.52
CA MET A 1 0.99 19.39 -5.08
C MET A 1 -0.11 18.37 -5.25
N GLU A 2 -1.36 18.73 -4.98
CA GLU A 2 -2.55 17.89 -5.09
C GLU A 2 -3.72 18.74 -5.60
N LYS A 3 -4.52 18.21 -6.55
CA LYS A 3 -5.66 18.92 -7.13
C LYS A 3 -6.86 19.01 -6.19
N ALA A 4 -6.97 18.08 -5.24
CA ALA A 4 -8.00 18.03 -4.22
C ALA A 4 -7.41 18.36 -2.84
N ALA A 5 -7.86 17.66 -1.79
CA ALA A 5 -7.25 17.68 -0.45
C ALA A 5 -6.61 16.32 -0.17
N VAL A 6 -5.36 16.30 0.33
CA VAL A 6 -4.57 15.08 0.48
C VAL A 6 -5.23 14.07 1.44
N GLU A 7 -6.02 14.57 2.39
CA GLU A 7 -6.70 13.79 3.42
C GLU A 7 -7.66 12.71 2.88
N ARG A 8 -8.37 12.98 1.78
CA ARG A 8 -9.36 12.07 1.16
C ARG A 8 -9.31 12.05 -0.36
N SER A 9 -8.21 12.50 -0.98
CA SER A 9 -8.01 12.47 -2.43
C SER A 9 -7.77 11.05 -2.96
N GLY A 10 -7.99 10.85 -4.26
CA GLY A 10 -7.59 9.64 -4.98
C GLY A 10 -8.47 8.41 -4.74
N ALA A 11 -7.96 7.24 -5.13
CA ALA A 11 -8.72 5.98 -5.15
C ALA A 11 -9.14 5.48 -3.76
N THR A 12 -8.43 5.89 -2.71
CA THR A 12 -8.66 5.43 -1.34
C THR A 12 -9.51 6.41 -0.52
N ALA A 13 -10.24 7.31 -1.17
CA ALA A 13 -11.08 8.32 -0.53
C ALA A 13 -12.07 7.72 0.48
N MET A 14 -12.71 6.61 0.13
CA MET A 14 -13.66 5.89 1.00
C MET A 14 -12.98 4.88 1.95
N GLY A 15 -11.65 4.78 1.89
CA GLY A 15 -10.90 3.70 2.50
C GLY A 15 -10.82 2.44 1.62
N LEU A 16 -10.31 1.36 2.20
CA LEU A 16 -10.19 0.04 1.57
C LEU A 16 -10.50 -1.06 2.58
N SER A 17 -10.99 -2.21 2.11
CA SER A 17 -11.26 -3.38 2.97
C SER A 17 -10.07 -4.34 3.10
N ALA A 18 -9.10 -4.25 2.17
CA ALA A 18 -7.92 -5.09 2.13
C ALA A 18 -6.70 -4.33 1.59
N ILE A 19 -5.51 -4.79 1.97
CA ILE A 19 -4.25 -4.46 1.28
C ILE A 19 -3.95 -5.60 0.32
N ASN A 20 -3.92 -5.30 -0.98
CA ASN A 20 -3.87 -6.32 -2.01
C ASN A 20 -2.47 -6.88 -2.30
N CYS A 21 -1.44 -6.33 -1.68
CA CYS A 21 -0.05 -6.73 -1.91
C CYS A 21 0.69 -6.82 -0.56
N TYR A 22 0.84 -8.03 -0.07
CA TYR A 22 1.60 -8.37 1.13
C TYR A 22 2.18 -9.78 0.99
N MET A 23 3.49 -9.94 1.09
CA MET A 23 4.18 -11.21 0.88
C MET A 23 4.11 -12.06 2.14
N GLY A 24 4.23 -11.44 3.31
CA GLY A 24 4.30 -12.15 4.58
C GLY A 24 5.68 -12.77 4.81
N MET A 25 6.74 -12.11 4.32
CA MET A 25 8.12 -12.60 4.40
C MET A 25 8.57 -12.81 5.85
N ARG A 26 8.10 -11.99 6.79
CA ARG A 26 8.38 -12.17 8.23
C ARG A 26 7.86 -13.49 8.81
N TRP A 27 6.91 -14.13 8.13
CA TRP A 27 6.33 -15.42 8.50
C TRP A 27 6.68 -16.53 7.49
N GLY A 28 7.57 -16.24 6.54
CA GLY A 28 8.01 -17.19 5.51
C GLY A 28 6.89 -17.66 4.56
N GLU A 29 5.82 -16.88 4.40
CA GLU A 29 4.61 -17.32 3.68
C GLU A 29 4.79 -17.31 2.15
N ASN A 30 5.39 -16.25 1.59
CA ASN A 30 5.68 -16.14 0.17
C ASN A 30 7.03 -15.44 -0.03
N GLN A 31 7.69 -15.73 -1.16
CA GLN A 31 8.91 -15.03 -1.57
C GLN A 31 8.65 -14.06 -2.73
N PRO A 32 9.45 -12.99 -2.89
CA PRO A 32 9.32 -12.06 -4.02
C PRO A 32 9.32 -12.75 -5.40
N GLU A 33 10.09 -13.82 -5.56
CA GLU A 33 10.15 -14.61 -6.80
C GLU A 33 8.81 -15.28 -7.12
N ASP A 34 8.05 -15.71 -6.11
CA ASP A 34 6.70 -16.25 -6.30
C ASP A 34 5.75 -15.18 -6.82
N PHE A 35 5.88 -13.96 -6.30
CA PHE A 35 5.05 -12.84 -6.72
C PHE A 35 5.35 -12.42 -8.16
N VAL A 36 6.61 -12.39 -8.56
CA VAL A 36 7.01 -12.14 -9.96
C VAL A 36 6.40 -13.17 -10.89
N ARG A 37 6.48 -14.47 -10.55
CA ARG A 37 5.88 -15.55 -11.33
C ARG A 37 4.36 -15.37 -11.45
N TYR A 38 3.70 -15.03 -10.35
CA TYR A 38 2.26 -14.75 -10.33
C TYR A 38 1.88 -13.57 -11.24
N VAL A 39 2.53 -12.42 -11.08
CA VAL A 39 2.24 -11.22 -11.89
C VAL A 39 2.53 -11.46 -13.36
N ARG A 40 3.60 -12.18 -13.69
CA ARG A 40 3.89 -12.55 -15.08
C ARG A 40 2.79 -13.40 -15.69
N GLN A 41 2.26 -14.38 -14.95
CA GLN A 41 1.16 -15.22 -15.43
C GLN A 41 -0.12 -14.41 -15.60
N ASP A 42 -0.42 -13.53 -14.65
CA ASP A 42 -1.60 -12.66 -14.67
C ASP A 42 -1.57 -11.68 -15.86
N LEU A 43 -0.37 -11.16 -16.19
CA LEU A 43 -0.14 -10.28 -17.33
C LEU A 43 0.26 -11.03 -18.62
N MET A 44 -0.13 -12.30 -18.75
CA MET A 44 0.03 -13.12 -19.96
C MET A 44 1.46 -13.17 -20.51
N GLY A 45 2.45 -13.17 -19.61
CA GLY A 45 3.88 -13.24 -19.93
C GLY A 45 4.59 -11.89 -20.07
N LEU A 46 3.87 -10.77 -20.05
CA LEU A 46 4.43 -9.44 -20.31
C LEU A 46 4.46 -8.58 -19.05
N CYS A 47 5.57 -8.64 -18.31
CA CYS A 47 5.81 -7.74 -17.18
C CYS A 47 7.29 -7.36 -17.05
N ARG A 48 7.56 -6.22 -16.40
CA ARG A 48 8.91 -5.83 -16.00
C ARG A 48 9.28 -6.53 -14.69
N GLU A 49 9.77 -7.76 -14.81
CA GLU A 49 10.08 -8.64 -13.67
C GLU A 49 11.00 -7.98 -12.63
N ASP A 50 11.96 -7.17 -13.08
CA ASP A 50 12.86 -6.41 -12.22
C ASP A 50 12.13 -5.40 -11.33
N LEU A 51 11.16 -4.67 -11.89
CA LEU A 51 10.34 -3.71 -11.13
C LEU A 51 9.35 -4.42 -10.21
N VAL A 52 8.76 -5.52 -10.66
CA VAL A 52 7.83 -6.32 -9.84
C VAL A 52 8.56 -6.92 -8.63
N TYR A 53 9.77 -7.45 -8.84
CA TYR A 53 10.61 -7.96 -7.77
C TYR A 53 10.97 -6.87 -6.76
N ASP A 54 11.36 -5.69 -7.27
CA ASP A 54 11.75 -4.57 -6.42
C ASP A 54 10.60 -4.07 -5.53
N ILE A 55 9.37 -4.03 -6.06
CA ILE A 55 8.18 -3.74 -5.26
C ILE A 55 7.96 -4.84 -4.21
N ALA A 56 8.00 -6.11 -4.62
CA ALA A 56 7.68 -7.24 -3.74
C ALA A 56 8.62 -7.36 -2.54
N ARG A 57 9.92 -7.07 -2.71
CA ARG A 57 10.89 -7.12 -1.61
C ARG A 57 10.77 -5.95 -0.61
N HIS A 58 10.11 -4.85 -0.98
CA HIS A 58 9.97 -3.66 -0.12
C HIS A 58 8.59 -3.50 0.51
N VAL A 59 7.52 -3.92 -0.17
CA VAL A 59 6.14 -3.58 0.21
C VAL A 59 5.73 -4.04 1.61
N ASP A 60 6.25 -5.17 2.09
CA ASP A 60 5.97 -5.65 3.47
C ASP A 60 6.37 -4.61 4.53
N SER A 61 7.48 -3.89 4.32
CA SER A 61 7.93 -2.85 5.24
C SER A 61 6.94 -1.68 5.29
N SER A 62 6.40 -1.26 4.15
CA SER A 62 5.36 -0.22 4.09
C SER A 62 4.09 -0.66 4.82
N VAL A 63 3.67 -1.92 4.68
CA VAL A 63 2.51 -2.47 5.39
C VAL A 63 2.72 -2.45 6.91
N HIS A 64 3.91 -2.82 7.39
CA HIS A 64 4.24 -2.75 8.82
C HIS A 64 4.26 -1.30 9.34
N MET A 65 4.68 -0.34 8.51
CA MET A 65 4.60 1.08 8.84
C MET A 65 3.16 1.57 8.92
N PHE A 66 2.26 1.11 8.04
CA PHE A 66 0.84 1.44 8.12
C PHE A 66 0.22 0.95 9.43
N GLU A 67 0.51 -0.29 9.86
CA GLU A 67 0.05 -0.78 11.17
C GLU A 67 0.61 0.09 12.31
N LYS A 68 1.90 0.44 12.25
CA LYS A 68 2.55 1.30 13.25
C LYS A 68 1.94 2.70 13.33
N TRP A 69 1.45 3.25 12.22
CA TRP A 69 0.75 4.53 12.17
C TRP A 69 -0.71 4.45 12.62
N GLY A 70 -1.20 3.26 12.97
CA GLY A 70 -2.53 3.07 13.55
C GLY A 70 -3.54 2.43 12.62
N LEU A 71 -3.14 1.90 11.45
CA LEU A 71 -4.05 1.15 10.60
C LEU A 71 -4.39 -0.21 11.25
N PRO A 72 -5.67 -0.50 11.57
CA PRO A 72 -6.03 -1.77 12.17
C PRO A 72 -6.06 -2.86 11.10
N ILE A 73 -5.15 -3.82 11.22
CA ILE A 73 -5.07 -5.02 10.37
C ILE A 73 -5.74 -6.18 11.10
N PHE A 74 -6.59 -6.95 10.41
CA PHE A 74 -7.19 -8.15 11.00
C PHE A 74 -6.11 -9.17 11.32
N LYS A 75 -6.23 -9.84 12.46
CA LYS A 75 -5.30 -10.87 12.91
C LYS A 75 -5.99 -12.20 13.14
N THR A 76 -5.27 -13.30 12.94
CA THR A 76 -5.67 -14.62 13.41
C THR A 76 -5.40 -14.77 14.91
N GLU A 77 -5.85 -15.86 15.51
CA GLU A 77 -5.58 -16.18 16.92
C GLU A 77 -4.08 -16.24 17.23
N ASP A 78 -3.27 -16.69 16.26
CA ASP A 78 -1.81 -16.75 16.35
C ASP A 78 -1.11 -15.38 16.18
N GLY A 79 -1.87 -14.29 16.02
CA GLY A 79 -1.34 -12.94 15.84
C GLY A 79 -0.77 -12.62 14.45
N ARG A 80 -0.94 -13.51 13.47
CA ARG A 80 -0.57 -13.26 12.06
C ARG A 80 -1.66 -12.43 11.37
N TYR A 81 -1.31 -11.72 10.30
CA TYR A 81 -2.32 -10.98 9.54
C TYR A 81 -3.28 -11.93 8.83
N LYS A 82 -4.58 -11.65 8.94
CA LYS A 82 -5.63 -12.45 8.32
C LYS A 82 -5.62 -12.24 6.81
N ARG A 83 -5.37 -13.32 6.08
CA ARG A 83 -5.40 -13.37 4.61
C ARG A 83 -6.83 -13.30 4.07
N GLU A 84 -7.01 -12.57 2.97
CA GLU A 84 -8.21 -12.67 2.13
C GLU A 84 -7.97 -13.68 1.00
N GLY A 85 -6.82 -13.55 0.33
CA GLY A 85 -6.27 -14.49 -0.63
C GLY A 85 -4.76 -14.65 -0.40
N ARG A 86 -4.04 -15.23 -1.36
CA ARG A 86 -2.60 -15.50 -1.22
C ARG A 86 -1.77 -14.22 -0.99
N TRP A 87 -2.14 -13.12 -1.66
CA TRP A 87 -1.37 -11.88 -1.68
C TRP A 87 -2.00 -10.76 -0.86
N GLN A 88 -3.23 -10.95 -0.40
CA GLN A 88 -4.07 -9.92 0.21
C GLN A 88 -4.26 -10.15 1.71
N ILE A 89 -4.30 -9.06 2.49
CA ILE A 89 -4.64 -9.08 3.92
C ILE A 89 -5.81 -8.14 4.21
N MET A 90 -6.68 -8.55 5.13
CA MET A 90 -7.87 -7.79 5.51
C MET A 90 -7.50 -6.64 6.45
N ILE A 91 -8.15 -5.47 6.28
CA ILE A 91 -7.97 -4.30 7.14
C ILE A 91 -9.31 -3.63 7.51
N HIS A 92 -9.36 -2.94 8.65
CA HIS A 92 -10.38 -1.93 8.92
C HIS A 92 -9.91 -0.60 8.33
N GLY A 93 -9.99 -0.46 7.01
CA GLY A 93 -9.31 0.62 6.28
C GLY A 93 -10.17 1.84 5.92
N GLU A 94 -11.28 2.11 6.60
CA GLU A 94 -12.12 3.30 6.37
C GLU A 94 -11.30 4.61 6.43
N SER A 95 -10.35 4.67 7.36
CA SER A 95 -9.44 5.80 7.56
C SER A 95 -8.03 5.57 6.95
N PHE A 96 -7.89 4.64 6.00
CA PHE A 96 -6.59 4.33 5.37
C PHE A 96 -5.92 5.59 4.78
N LYS A 97 -6.68 6.38 4.00
CA LYS A 97 -6.15 7.59 3.35
C LYS A 97 -5.80 8.70 4.34
N PRO A 98 -6.65 9.04 5.34
CA PRO A 98 -6.26 9.94 6.42
C PRO A 98 -4.96 9.55 7.13
N ILE A 99 -4.78 8.27 7.51
CA ILE A 99 -3.57 7.79 8.20
C ILE A 99 -2.32 8.03 7.36
N VAL A 100 -2.36 7.66 6.07
CA VAL A 100 -1.23 7.87 5.15
C VAL A 100 -0.99 9.36 4.88
N ALA A 101 -2.06 10.16 4.79
CA ALA A 101 -1.96 11.60 4.60
C ALA A 101 -1.31 12.30 5.80
N GLU A 102 -1.64 11.89 7.02
CA GLU A 102 -1.01 12.39 8.25
C GLU A 102 0.49 12.09 8.26
N ALA A 103 0.87 10.83 7.98
CA ALA A 103 2.27 10.43 7.93
C ALA A 103 3.06 11.24 6.88
N ALA A 104 2.47 11.48 5.71
CA ALA A 104 3.09 12.30 4.66
C ALA A 104 3.23 13.77 5.07
N LYS A 105 2.16 14.39 5.60
CA LYS A 105 2.17 15.79 6.09
C LYS A 105 3.21 15.99 7.18
N LYS A 106 3.33 15.04 8.11
CA LYS A 106 4.32 15.06 9.19
C LYS A 106 5.76 14.95 8.68
N ALA A 107 5.99 14.17 7.63
CA ALA A 107 7.32 13.97 7.08
C ALA A 107 7.84 15.18 6.28
N ILE A 108 6.97 15.83 5.49
CA ILE A 108 7.37 16.92 4.58
C ILE A 108 7.15 18.33 5.16
N GLY A 109 6.31 18.46 6.19
CA GLY A 109 5.87 19.76 6.72
C GLY A 109 4.65 20.30 5.96
N PRO A 110 3.60 20.75 6.65
CA PRO A 110 2.36 21.22 6.02
C PRO A 110 2.54 22.41 5.07
N GLU A 111 3.56 23.24 5.29
CA GLU A 111 3.94 24.38 4.44
C GLU A 111 4.39 23.97 3.03
N ASN A 112 4.85 22.73 2.87
CA ASN A 112 5.26 22.15 1.58
C ASN A 112 4.13 21.36 0.89
N VAL A 113 2.92 21.38 1.46
CA VAL A 113 1.74 20.67 0.95
C VAL A 113 0.79 21.64 0.28
N TYR A 114 0.91 21.74 -1.05
CA TYR A 114 0.03 22.55 -1.87
C TYR A 114 -1.20 21.76 -2.33
N GLU A 115 -2.36 22.05 -1.75
CA GLU A 115 -3.66 21.47 -2.10
C GLU A 115 -4.45 22.40 -3.05
N ARG A 116 -5.44 21.85 -3.77
CA ARG A 116 -6.27 22.57 -4.76
C ARG A 116 -5.49 23.18 -5.93
N ILE A 117 -4.36 22.58 -6.32
CA ILE A 117 -3.59 22.98 -7.50
C ILE A 117 -3.53 21.84 -8.52
N PHE A 118 -4.02 22.09 -9.73
CA PHE A 118 -3.96 21.15 -10.85
C PHE A 118 -2.73 21.45 -11.71
N VAL A 119 -1.84 20.48 -11.87
CA VAL A 119 -0.69 20.57 -12.78
C VAL A 119 -1.13 20.08 -14.15
N SER A 120 -1.00 20.93 -15.18
CA SER A 120 -1.43 20.64 -16.55
C SER A 120 -0.28 20.14 -17.44
N ASP A 121 0.92 20.66 -17.24
CA ASP A 121 2.06 20.48 -18.15
C ASP A 121 3.36 20.26 -17.36
N LEU A 122 4.32 19.59 -18.02
CA LEU A 122 5.72 19.52 -17.57
C LEU A 122 6.50 20.69 -18.18
N LEU A 123 7.62 21.04 -17.55
CA LEU A 123 8.59 22.01 -18.07
C LEU A 123 9.79 21.32 -18.70
#